data_AF-A0A2A4FVC9-F1
#
_entry.id   AF-A0A2A4FVC9-F1
#
_cell.length_a   1.000
_cell.length_b   1.000
_cell.length_c   1.000
_cell.angle_alpha   90.00
_cell.angle_beta   90.00
_cell.angle_gamma   90.00
#
_symmetry.space_group_name_H-M   'P 1'
#
loop_
_entity.id
_entity.type
_entity.pdbx_description
1 polymer ?
#
loop_
_entity_poly.entity_id
_entity_poly.type
_entity_poly.pdbx_seq_one_letter_code
_entity_poly.pdbx_strand_id
1 'polypeptide(L)'
;MTELIVGGMSSGSVAISPGSAKQLRREAAKARTLADNAFAEDERRRLQDVAHSLEREAMAIEAALRISPAGLPQPGRRGPRI
;
A
#
# COMPACT_ATOMS: atom_id res chain seq x y z
N MET A 1 -30.44 17.94 10.77
CA MET A 1 -30.58 16.54 10.31
C MET A 1 -29.73 16.42 9.05
N THR A 2 -28.41 16.40 9.24
CA THR A 2 -27.49 15.25 9.15
C THR A 2 -26.88 15.19 7.75
N GLU A 3 -25.65 15.70 7.65
CA GLU A 3 -24.80 15.64 6.47
C GLU A 3 -24.40 14.19 6.17
N LEU A 4 -24.42 13.82 4.89
CA LEU A 4 -23.91 12.54 4.40
C LEU A 4 -22.99 12.85 3.22
N ILE A 5 -21.83 13.42 3.52
CA ILE A 5 -20.73 13.58 2.56
C ILE A 5 -19.99 12.24 2.54
N VAL A 6 -20.40 11.39 1.60
CA VAL A 6 -19.67 10.19 1.20
C VAL A 6 -18.33 10.65 0.60
N GLY A 7 -17.29 10.62 1.43
CA GLY A 7 -15.91 10.82 1.03
C GLY A 7 -15.53 9.84 -0.08
N GLY A 8 -15.03 10.39 -1.18
CA GLY A 8 -14.83 9.70 -2.44
C GLY A 8 -13.87 8.52 -2.35
N MET A 9 -14.35 7.36 -2.82
CA MET A 9 -13.50 6.33 -3.38
C MET A 9 -13.07 6.81 -4.77
N SER A 10 -12.11 7.72 -4.81
CA SER A 10 -11.45 8.08 -6.05
C SER A 10 -10.67 6.85 -6.53
N SER A 11 -11.21 6.24 -7.58
CA SER A 11 -10.58 5.21 -8.40
C SER A 11 -9.31 5.80 -9.03
N GLY A 12 -8.25 5.94 -8.23
CA GLY A 12 -6.91 6.27 -8.70
C GLY A 12 -6.12 5.00 -8.79
N SER A 13 -5.49 4.73 -9.94
CA SER A 13 -4.46 3.70 -10.03
C SER A 13 -3.50 3.90 -8.85
N VAL A 14 -3.42 2.93 -7.94
CA VAL A 14 -2.44 2.96 -6.86
C VAL A 14 -1.09 2.90 -7.55
N ALA A 15 -0.50 4.06 -7.80
CA ALA A 15 0.86 4.15 -8.26
C ALA A 15 1.69 3.40 -7.21
N ILE A 16 2.21 2.24 -7.62
CA ILE A 16 3.03 1.37 -6.77
C ILE A 16 4.30 2.16 -6.47
N SER A 17 4.26 2.91 -5.37
CA SER A 17 5.34 3.79 -4.97
C SER A 17 5.98 3.22 -3.70
N PRO A 18 7.30 3.39 -3.51
CA PRO A 18 7.97 3.03 -2.25
C PRO A 18 7.36 3.75 -1.03
N GLY A 19 6.73 4.93 -1.24
CA GLY A 19 5.96 5.63 -0.22
C GLY A 19 4.74 4.84 0.26
N SER A 20 4.09 4.11 -0.66
CA SER A 20 2.92 3.27 -0.36
C SER A 20 3.28 2.09 0.55
N ALA A 21 4.42 1.41 0.33
CA ALA A 21 4.85 0.29 1.20
C ALA A 21 5.18 0.74 2.63
N LYS A 22 5.87 1.87 2.79
CA LYS A 22 6.20 2.43 4.11
C LYS A 22 4.94 2.84 4.88
N GLN A 23 3.96 3.43 4.19
CA GLN A 23 2.68 3.79 4.78
C GLN A 23 1.90 2.55 5.23
N LEU A 24 1.80 1.51 4.40
CA LEU A 24 1.13 0.25 4.75
C LEU A 24 1.75 -0.41 5.98
N ARG A 25 3.09 -0.39 6.12
CA ARG A 25 3.74 -0.88 7.36
C ARG A 25 3.40 -0.07 8.61
N ARG A 26 3.24 1.25 8.49
CA ARG A 26 2.81 2.09 9.61
C ARG A 26 1.40 1.76 10.04
N GLU A 27 0.49 1.57 9.08
CA GLU A 27 -0.89 1.15 9.38
C GLU A 27 -0.95 -0.27 9.95
N ALA A 28 -0.13 -1.20 9.47
CA ALA A 28 -0.01 -2.54 10.05
C ALA A 28 0.46 -2.49 11.51
N ALA A 29 1.46 -1.65 11.82
CA ALA A 29 1.95 -1.45 13.18
C ALA A 29 0.87 -0.86 14.09
N LYS A 30 0.11 0.13 13.62
CA LYS A 30 -1.03 0.68 14.36
C LYS A 30 -2.09 -0.39 14.62
N ALA A 31 -2.46 -1.19 13.61
CA ALA A 31 -3.43 -2.27 13.76
C ALA A 31 -2.97 -3.31 14.80
N ARG A 32 -1.67 -3.65 14.86
CA ARG A 32 -1.11 -4.48 15.94
C ARG A 32 -1.26 -3.84 17.31
N THR A 33 -0.86 -2.58 17.44
CA THR A 33 -1.02 -1.86 18.71
C THR A 33 -2.48 -1.83 19.16
N LEU A 34 -3.42 -1.64 18.23
CA LEU A 34 -4.85 -1.71 18.56
C LEU A 34 -5.27 -3.11 18.97
N ALA A 35 -4.78 -4.16 18.29
CA ALA A 35 -5.06 -5.54 18.63
C ALA A 35 -4.56 -5.89 20.04
N ASP A 36 -3.36 -5.46 20.40
CA ASP A 36 -2.76 -5.68 21.72
C ASP A 36 -3.58 -5.02 22.85
N ASN A 37 -4.30 -3.95 22.53
CA ASN A 37 -5.18 -3.23 23.45
C ASN A 37 -6.66 -3.63 23.33
N ALA A 38 -7.01 -4.59 22.47
CA ALA A 38 -8.39 -4.98 22.24
C ALA A 38 -8.90 -5.85 23.41
N PHE A 39 -10.01 -5.43 24.03
CA PHE A 39 -10.65 -6.17 25.12
C PHE A 39 -11.40 -7.41 24.65
N ALA A 40 -11.90 -7.41 23.41
CA ALA A 40 -12.64 -8.53 22.83
C ALA A 40 -11.74 -9.37 21.93
N GLU A 41 -11.81 -10.69 22.09
CA GLU A 41 -11.03 -11.65 21.32
C GLU A 41 -11.31 -11.56 19.80
N ASP A 42 -12.59 -11.40 19.42
CA ASP A 42 -12.98 -11.26 18.02
C ASP A 42 -12.39 -9.99 17.40
N GLU A 43 -12.35 -8.89 18.16
CA GLU A 43 -11.78 -7.63 17.69
C GLU A 43 -10.26 -7.72 17.59
N ARG A 44 -9.59 -8.35 18.57
CA ARG A 44 -8.17 -8.64 18.50
C ARG A 44 -7.83 -9.42 17.24
N ARG A 45 -8.59 -10.47 16.94
CA ARG A 45 -8.36 -11.33 15.78
C ARG A 45 -8.55 -10.58 14.46
N ARG A 46 -9.61 -9.78 14.34
CA ARG A 46 -9.83 -8.92 13.17
C ARG A 46 -8.69 -7.95 12.94
N LEU A 47 -8.22 -7.29 14.00
CA LEU A 47 -7.11 -6.33 13.92
C LEU A 47 -5.78 -7.00 13.55
N GLN A 48 -5.54 -8.22 14.04
CA GLN A 48 -4.39 -9.03 13.62
C GLN A 48 -4.47 -9.40 12.14
N ASP A 49 -5.63 -9.83 11.65
CA ASP A 49 -5.84 -10.17 10.24
C ASP A 49 -5.63 -8.95 9.31
N VAL A 50 -6.07 -7.78 9.77
CA VAL A 50 -5.82 -6.49 9.08
C VAL A 50 -4.32 -6.20 9.04
N ALA A 51 -3.62 -6.29 10.17
CA ALA A 51 -2.17 -6.07 10.22
C ALA A 51 -1.40 -7.00 9.28
N HIS A 52 -1.75 -8.30 9.27
CA HIS A 52 -1.13 -9.29 8.39
C HIS A 52 -1.39 -8.99 6.90
N SER A 53 -2.59 -8.52 6.57
CA SER A 53 -2.93 -8.21 5.18
C SER A 53 -2.16 -6.98 4.67
N LEU A 54 -2.05 -5.94 5.49
CA LEU A 54 -1.26 -4.75 5.19
C LEU A 54 0.24 -5.06 5.04
N GLU A 55 0.79 -5.95 5.89
CA GLU A 55 2.19 -6.38 5.75
C GLU A 55 2.44 -7.15 4.46
N ARG A 56 1.54 -8.08 4.09
CA ARG A 56 1.64 -8.83 2.83
C ARG A 56 1.62 -7.89 1.62
N GLU A 57 0.76 -6.88 1.63
CA GLU A 57 0.68 -5.91 0.56
C GLU A 57 1.94 -5.04 0.48
N ALA A 58 2.46 -4.58 1.62
CA ALA A 58 3.72 -3.84 1.67
C ALA A 58 4.89 -4.68 1.12
N MET A 59 4.96 -5.96 1.48
CA MET A 59 5.96 -6.89 0.95
C MET A 59 5.82 -7.09 -0.56
N ALA A 60 4.59 -7.22 -1.07
CA ALA A 60 4.34 -7.36 -2.51
C ALA A 60 4.81 -6.13 -3.29
N ILE A 61 4.55 -4.93 -2.78
CA ILE A 61 5.02 -3.67 -3.38
C ILE A 61 6.54 -3.60 -3.37
N GLU A 62 7.19 -3.93 -2.26
CA GLU A 62 8.66 -3.93 -2.19
C GLU A 62 9.29 -4.97 -3.12
N ALA A 63 8.70 -6.16 -3.21
CA ALA A 63 9.13 -7.19 -4.14
C ALA A 63 8.99 -6.71 -5.60
N ALA A 64 7.86 -6.10 -5.96
CA ALA A 64 7.64 -5.53 -7.28
C ALA A 64 8.65 -4.42 -7.61
N LEU A 65 8.97 -3.55 -6.64
CA LEU A 65 9.98 -2.50 -6.81
C LEU A 65 11.40 -3.06 -6.97
N ARG A 66 11.74 -4.17 -6.29
CA ARG A 66 13.04 -4.86 -6.47
C ARG A 66 13.15 -5.58 -7.81
N ILE A 67 12.05 -6.16 -8.30
CA ILE A 67 11.99 -6.87 -9.58
C ILE A 67 11.94 -5.90 -10.77
N SER A 68 11.64 -4.62 -10.54
CA SER A 68 11.67 -3.57 -11.56
C SER A 68 12.97 -2.73 -11.50
N PRO A 69 14.10 -3.19 -12.08
CA PRO A 69 15.23 -2.33 -12.41
C PRO A 69 14.95 -1.54 -13.70
N ALA A 70 13.73 -1.01 -13.88
CA ALA A 70 13.33 -0.31 -15.10
C ALA A 70 13.74 1.17 -15.07
N GLY A 71 15.05 1.38 -14.92
CA GLY A 71 15.77 2.49 -15.54
C GLY A 71 16.55 1.97 -16.74
N LEU A 72 15.92 1.17 -17.61
CA LEU A 72 16.54 0.82 -18.89
C LEU A 72 16.57 2.07 -19.79
N PRO A 73 17.73 2.46 -20.34
CA PRO A 73 17.77 3.53 -21.33
C PRO A 73 16.95 3.08 -22.54
N GLN A 74 15.92 3.85 -22.91
CA GLN A 74 15.11 3.59 -24.10
C GLN A 74 16.03 3.53 -25.34
N PRO A 75 16.26 2.37 -25.97
CA PRO A 75 16.99 2.31 -27.21
C PRO A 75 15.98 2.58 -28.33
N GLY A 76 15.70 3.85 -28.61
CA GLY A 76 14.61 4.15 -29.55
C GLY A 76 14.54 5.55 -30.16
N ARG A 77 15.39 6.51 -29.79
CA ARG A 77 15.44 7.80 -30.51
C ARG A 77 16.78 7.99 -31.23
N ARG A 78 17.06 7.08 -32.17
CA ARG A 78 17.87 7.40 -33.35
C ARG A 78 16.92 7.59 -34.52
N GLY A 79 16.43 8.82 -34.69
CA GLY A 79 16.04 9.28 -36.02
C GLY A 79 17.26 9.97 -36.64
N PRO A 80 17.69 9.62 -37.87
CA PRO A 80 18.73 10.37 -38.55
C PRO A 80 18.15 11.74 -38.91
N ARG A 81 18.80 12.83 -38.49
CA ARG A 81 18.60 14.13 -39.14
C ARG A 81 19.70 14.26 -40.18
N ILE A 82 19.33 13.91 -41.41
CA ILE A 82 19.88 14.46 -42.65
C ILE A 82 19.90 15.99 -42.60
#